data_AF-X1LT19-F1
#
_entry.id   AF-X1LT19-F1
#
_cell.length_a   1.000
_cell.length_b   1.000
_cell.length_c   1.000
_cell.angle_alpha   90.00
_cell.angle_beta   90.00
_cell.angle_gamma   90.00
#
_symmetry.space_group_name_H-M   'P 1'
#
loop_
_entity.id
_entity.type
_entity.pdbx_description
1 polymer ?
#
loop_
_entity_poly.entity_id
_entity_poly.type
_entity_poly.pdbx_seq_one_letter_code
_entity_poly.pdbx_strand_id
1 'polypeptide(L)'
;MNYIRFKGQQQERELIKAILSSSQAAILTKNFPQVSAIGKDLIVPDIDILQVKGKQESKILIGLEVKIAKLRKKKDKIIGFDWKQIYKGIGEAFFYFQYGVNQCGLILGFHENLRDEDVRWLCKYLENNKPLFHKILGSYFNLGIFRYEKGGIYEITKASTNFSYHSIYSNSIYGKEIKKRIERFRNNLLMENFTWNIKLAQECEYAEKERNSLSPRFSSKK
;
A
#
# COMPACT_ATOMS: atom_id res chain seq x y z
N MET A 1 15.37 -9.92 -15.92
CA MET A 1 14.59 -10.27 -14.71
C MET A 1 13.13 -9.97 -15.03
N ASN A 2 12.32 -10.96 -15.38
CA ASN A 2 10.96 -10.69 -15.85
C ASN A 2 10.00 -10.58 -14.67
N TYR A 3 9.54 -9.36 -14.41
CA TYR A 3 8.41 -9.10 -13.54
C TYR A 3 7.10 -9.50 -14.24
N ILE A 4 6.08 -9.91 -13.47
CA ILE A 4 4.76 -10.24 -14.01
C ILE A 4 4.04 -8.94 -14.40
N ARG A 5 3.30 -8.98 -15.51
CA ARG A 5 2.56 -7.83 -16.07
C ARG A 5 1.08 -8.16 -16.15
N PHE A 6 0.25 -7.29 -15.60
CA PHE A 6 -1.20 -7.40 -15.65
C PHE A 6 -1.77 -6.54 -16.78
N LYS A 7 -2.86 -7.00 -17.41
CA LYS A 7 -3.49 -6.39 -18.59
C LYS A 7 -5.01 -6.31 -18.43
N GLY A 8 -5.66 -5.50 -19.27
CA GLY A 8 -7.13 -5.42 -19.30
C GLY A 8 -7.73 -4.57 -18.17
N GLN A 9 -9.03 -4.71 -17.90
CA GLN A 9 -9.74 -3.86 -16.94
C GLN A 9 -9.81 -4.42 -15.52
N GLN A 10 -9.54 -5.72 -15.33
CA GLN A 10 -9.68 -6.43 -14.04
C GLN A 10 -8.33 -6.75 -13.38
N GLN A 11 -7.31 -5.93 -13.63
CA GLN A 11 -5.92 -6.20 -13.26
C GLN A 11 -5.71 -6.44 -11.75
N GLU A 12 -6.39 -5.70 -10.88
CA GLU A 12 -6.31 -5.88 -9.42
C GLU A 12 -6.91 -7.23 -8.99
N ARG A 13 -8.03 -7.64 -9.59
CA ARG A 13 -8.65 -8.96 -9.34
C ARG A 13 -7.75 -10.09 -9.83
N GLU A 14 -7.12 -9.93 -10.99
CA GLU A 14 -6.15 -10.91 -11.52
C GLU A 14 -4.93 -11.04 -10.61
N LEU A 15 -4.44 -9.92 -10.07
CA LEU A 15 -3.36 -9.92 -9.09
C LEU A 15 -3.75 -10.62 -7.79
N ILE A 16 -4.95 -10.35 -7.24
CA ILE A 16 -5.47 -11.06 -6.07
C ILE A 16 -5.51 -12.57 -6.33
N LYS A 17 -6.04 -13.01 -7.48
CA LYS A 17 -6.04 -14.43 -7.87
C LYS A 17 -4.62 -15.00 -7.93
N ALA A 18 -3.69 -14.27 -8.52
CA ALA A 18 -2.28 -14.69 -8.64
C ALA A 18 -1.57 -14.77 -7.28
N ILE A 19 -1.91 -13.90 -6.33
CA ILE A 19 -1.43 -13.94 -4.94
C ILE A 19 -2.00 -15.16 -4.21
N LEU A 20 -3.30 -15.42 -4.31
CA LEU A 20 -3.94 -16.53 -3.59
C LEU A 20 -3.54 -17.90 -4.14
N SER A 21 -3.19 -17.97 -5.43
CA SER A 21 -2.72 -19.20 -6.09
C SER A 21 -1.23 -19.46 -5.86
N SER A 22 -0.51 -18.55 -5.21
CA SER A 22 0.93 -18.65 -4.98
C SER A 22 1.25 -19.56 -3.79
N SER A 23 2.20 -20.47 -3.97
CA SER A 23 2.65 -21.40 -2.93
C SER A 23 3.22 -20.70 -1.70
N GLN A 24 3.71 -19.47 -1.86
CA GLN A 24 4.27 -18.66 -0.77
C GLN A 24 3.19 -18.03 0.12
N ALA A 25 1.96 -17.87 -0.38
CA ALA A 25 0.83 -17.38 0.40
C ALA A 25 0.24 -18.44 1.35
N ALA A 26 0.57 -19.72 1.16
CA ALA A 26 -0.19 -20.84 1.73
C ALA A 26 0.37 -21.47 3.01
N ILE A 27 1.60 -21.15 3.46
CA ILE A 27 2.29 -22.07 4.38
C ILE A 27 2.10 -21.74 5.88
N LEU A 28 1.69 -20.52 6.27
CA LEU A 28 1.52 -20.16 7.70
C LEU A 28 0.35 -19.20 7.99
N THR A 29 -0.50 -18.93 7.00
CA THR A 29 -1.50 -17.86 7.07
C THR A 29 -2.80 -18.28 6.41
N LYS A 30 -3.94 -18.03 7.08
CA LYS A 30 -5.24 -18.14 6.43
C LYS A 30 -5.54 -16.83 5.71
N ASN A 31 -5.70 -16.88 4.39
CA ASN A 31 -6.03 -15.71 3.56
C ASN A 31 -7.52 -15.69 3.24
N PHE A 32 -8.14 -14.53 3.35
CA PHE A 32 -9.53 -14.29 3.00
C PHE A 32 -9.58 -13.14 1.99
N PRO A 33 -10.00 -13.37 0.74
CA PRO A 33 -10.15 -12.29 -0.23
C PRO A 33 -11.44 -11.50 0.00
N GLN A 34 -11.45 -10.23 -0.41
CA GLN A 34 -12.63 -9.37 -0.53
C GLN A 34 -13.47 -9.35 0.75
N VAL A 35 -12.84 -9.02 1.88
CA VAL A 35 -13.50 -8.98 3.19
C VAL A 35 -14.21 -7.64 3.37
N SER A 36 -15.54 -7.69 3.34
CA SER A 36 -16.42 -6.53 3.52
C SER A 36 -16.93 -6.35 4.96
N ALA A 37 -16.64 -7.30 5.85
CA ALA A 37 -17.02 -7.21 7.26
C ALA A 37 -16.06 -8.00 8.17
N ILE A 38 -15.77 -7.46 9.35
CA ILE A 38 -15.11 -8.18 10.45
C ILE A 38 -16.03 -8.13 11.66
N GLY A 39 -16.43 -9.30 12.17
CA GLY A 39 -17.44 -9.38 13.23
C GLY A 39 -18.82 -8.94 12.73
N LYS A 40 -19.29 -7.78 13.20
CA LYS A 40 -20.56 -7.15 12.77
C LYS A 40 -20.35 -5.78 12.10
N ASP A 41 -19.12 -5.32 12.01
CA ASP A 41 -18.82 -4.00 11.46
C ASP A 41 -18.54 -4.11 9.96
N LEU A 42 -19.29 -3.33 9.17
CA LEU A 42 -19.06 -3.19 7.74
C LEU A 42 -17.77 -2.39 7.49
N ILE A 43 -16.95 -2.90 6.58
CA ILE A 43 -15.65 -2.33 6.24
C ILE A 43 -15.80 -1.52 4.96
N VAL A 44 -15.41 -0.24 5.01
CA VAL A 44 -15.38 0.64 3.83
C VAL A 44 -14.06 1.40 3.82
N PRO A 45 -13.22 1.25 2.76
CA PRO A 45 -13.36 0.28 1.66
C PRO A 45 -13.21 -1.16 2.15
N ASP A 46 -13.69 -2.14 1.36
CA ASP A 46 -13.43 -3.57 1.61
C ASP A 46 -11.92 -3.86 1.70
N ILE A 47 -11.54 -4.91 2.42
CA ILE A 47 -10.17 -5.42 2.46
C ILE A 47 -9.96 -6.38 1.28
N ASP A 48 -9.03 -6.05 0.38
CA ASP A 48 -8.72 -6.91 -0.78
C ASP A 48 -8.29 -8.31 -0.35
N ILE A 49 -7.34 -8.41 0.60
CA ILE A 49 -6.92 -9.68 1.21
C ILE A 49 -6.69 -9.49 2.71
N LEU A 50 -7.46 -10.19 3.54
CA LEU A 50 -7.20 -10.30 4.98
C LEU A 50 -6.39 -11.56 5.26
N GLN A 51 -5.20 -11.41 5.84
CA GLN A 51 -4.40 -12.52 6.34
C GLN A 51 -4.57 -12.65 7.85
N VAL A 52 -4.69 -13.89 8.32
CA VAL A 52 -4.68 -14.22 9.75
C VAL A 52 -3.45 -15.07 10.05
N LYS A 53 -2.54 -14.53 10.87
CA LYS A 53 -1.34 -15.22 11.39
C LYS A 53 -1.54 -15.59 12.86
N GLY A 54 -0.94 -16.70 13.30
CA GLY A 54 -0.92 -17.10 14.72
C GLY A 54 -2.02 -18.09 15.14
N LYS A 55 -2.02 -18.49 16.41
CA LYS A 55 -2.99 -19.43 17.02
C LYS A 55 -3.91 -18.68 17.98
N GLN A 56 -5.16 -19.15 18.12
CA GLN A 56 -6.26 -18.66 18.99
C GLN A 56 -6.08 -17.28 19.66
N GLU A 57 -5.25 -17.16 20.72
CA GLU A 57 -5.09 -15.94 21.52
C GLU A 57 -4.07 -14.91 20.98
N SER A 58 -3.22 -15.29 20.02
CA SER A 58 -2.19 -14.44 19.40
C SER A 58 -2.43 -14.17 17.92
N LYS A 59 -3.71 -14.16 17.50
CA LYS A 59 -4.07 -13.87 16.11
C LYS A 59 -3.69 -12.45 15.73
N ILE A 60 -2.89 -12.34 14.67
CA ILE A 60 -2.53 -11.07 14.02
C ILE A 60 -3.29 -11.03 12.69
N LEU A 61 -4.19 -10.07 12.57
CA LEU A 61 -4.88 -9.69 11.35
C LEU A 61 -4.00 -8.73 10.54
N ILE A 62 -3.79 -9.06 9.27
CA ILE A 62 -3.03 -8.25 8.33
C ILE A 62 -3.94 -7.91 7.15
N GLY A 63 -4.31 -6.64 7.01
CA GLY A 63 -5.11 -6.16 5.88
C GLY A 63 -4.20 -5.77 4.73
N LEU A 64 -4.35 -6.44 3.59
CA LEU A 64 -3.57 -6.14 2.39
C LEU A 64 -4.49 -5.49 1.37
N GLU A 65 -4.07 -4.32 0.91
CA GLU A 65 -4.64 -3.63 -0.23
C GLU A 65 -3.81 -3.94 -1.48
N VAL A 66 -4.45 -4.06 -2.64
CA VAL A 66 -3.81 -4.41 -3.89
C VAL A 66 -3.98 -3.29 -4.90
N LYS A 67 -2.87 -2.82 -5.49
CA LYS A 67 -2.90 -1.82 -6.57
C LYS A 67 -2.01 -2.19 -7.72
N ILE A 68 -2.35 -1.66 -8.89
CA ILE A 68 -1.52 -1.77 -10.09
C ILE A 68 -0.75 -0.49 -10.33
N ALA A 69 0.58 -0.57 -10.19
CA ALA A 69 1.47 0.49 -10.63
C ALA A 69 1.47 0.55 -12.16
N LYS A 70 1.33 1.75 -12.70
CA LYS A 70 1.31 2.00 -14.15
C LYS A 70 1.86 3.38 -14.46
N LEU A 71 2.26 3.57 -15.71
CA LEU A 71 2.57 4.90 -16.23
C LEU A 71 1.28 5.61 -16.64
N ARG A 72 1.19 6.89 -16.30
CA ARG A 72 0.14 7.80 -16.76
C ARG A 72 0.47 8.24 -18.19
N LYS A 73 -0.51 8.13 -19.08
CA LYS A 73 -0.42 8.61 -20.46
C LYS A 73 -1.34 9.80 -20.66
N LYS A 74 -0.89 10.81 -21.42
CA LYS A 74 -1.72 11.90 -21.94
C LYS A 74 -1.52 11.92 -23.46
N LYS A 75 -2.57 11.57 -24.20
CA LYS A 75 -2.46 11.17 -25.63
C LYS A 75 -1.42 10.04 -25.75
N ASP A 76 -0.48 10.15 -26.67
CA ASP A 76 0.56 9.14 -26.91
C ASP A 76 1.84 9.35 -26.08
N LYS A 77 1.84 10.34 -25.18
CA LYS A 77 3.01 10.66 -24.35
C LYS A 77 2.86 10.08 -22.95
N ILE A 78 3.89 9.37 -22.51
CA ILE A 78 4.05 8.99 -21.10
C ILE A 78 4.45 10.26 -20.33
N ILE A 79 3.70 10.57 -19.28
CA ILE A 79 3.90 11.81 -18.50
C ILE A 79 4.40 11.56 -17.07
N GLY A 80 4.55 10.30 -16.66
CA GLY A 80 5.02 9.94 -15.31
C GLY A 80 4.37 8.67 -14.80
N PHE A 81 4.63 8.34 -13.53
CA PHE A 81 3.90 7.29 -12.82
C PHE A 81 2.50 7.76 -12.43
N ASP A 82 1.54 6.84 -12.42
CA ASP A 82 0.22 7.11 -11.85
C ASP A 82 0.26 6.95 -10.33
N TRP A 83 0.91 7.91 -9.66
CA TRP A 83 1.06 7.94 -8.21
C TRP A 83 -0.27 7.95 -7.46
N LYS A 84 -1.33 8.45 -8.10
CA LYS A 84 -2.67 8.49 -7.52
C LYS A 84 -3.12 7.10 -7.06
N GLN A 85 -2.84 6.05 -7.83
CA GLN A 85 -3.23 4.69 -7.46
C GLN A 85 -2.47 4.19 -6.22
N ILE A 86 -1.18 4.49 -6.15
CA ILE A 86 -0.34 4.11 -5.01
C ILE A 86 -0.82 4.83 -3.75
N TYR A 87 -1.05 6.14 -3.80
CA TYR A 87 -1.53 6.90 -2.64
C TYR A 87 -2.94 6.52 -2.20
N LYS A 88 -3.83 6.28 -3.18
CA LYS A 88 -5.16 5.76 -2.87
C LYS A 88 -5.05 4.44 -2.12
N GLY A 89 -4.26 3.49 -2.62
CA GLY A 89 -4.06 2.20 -1.95
C GLY A 89 -3.42 2.32 -0.57
N ILE A 90 -2.47 3.23 -0.38
CA ILE A 90 -1.94 3.53 0.95
C ILE A 90 -3.09 4.00 1.86
N GLY A 91 -3.86 5.00 1.45
CA GLY A 91 -4.99 5.52 2.23
C GLY A 91 -6.05 4.46 2.54
N GLU A 92 -6.43 3.64 1.56
CA GLU A 92 -7.37 2.52 1.72
C GLU A 92 -6.85 1.51 2.75
N ALA A 93 -5.56 1.13 2.66
CA ALA A 93 -4.92 0.25 3.65
C ALA A 93 -4.91 0.85 5.07
N PHE A 94 -4.78 2.17 5.21
CA PHE A 94 -4.87 2.84 6.52
C PHE A 94 -6.24 2.72 7.15
N PHE A 95 -7.31 2.77 6.35
CA PHE A 95 -8.66 2.66 6.89
C PHE A 95 -8.91 1.32 7.58
N TYR A 96 -8.17 0.27 7.26
CA TYR A 96 -8.37 -1.05 7.87
C TYR A 96 -8.08 -1.09 9.37
N PHE A 97 -7.19 -0.24 9.88
CA PHE A 97 -6.87 -0.19 11.30
C PHE A 97 -8.10 0.13 12.17
N GLN A 98 -9.07 0.88 11.63
CA GLN A 98 -10.30 1.22 12.38
C GLN A 98 -11.20 0.00 12.64
N TYR A 99 -11.01 -1.08 11.88
CA TYR A 99 -11.77 -2.34 11.98
C TYR A 99 -11.01 -3.43 12.75
N GLY A 100 -10.01 -3.04 13.55
CA GLY A 100 -9.25 -3.96 14.39
C GLY A 100 -8.16 -4.75 13.66
N VAL A 101 -7.78 -4.33 12.45
CA VAL A 101 -6.61 -4.90 11.76
C VAL A 101 -5.31 -4.48 12.48
N ASN A 102 -4.39 -5.43 12.69
CA ASN A 102 -3.16 -5.19 13.45
C ASN A 102 -2.04 -4.59 12.60
N GLN A 103 -1.96 -4.98 11.33
CA GLN A 103 -0.93 -4.55 10.37
C GLN A 103 -1.56 -4.38 9.01
N CYS A 104 -1.04 -3.45 8.20
CA CYS A 104 -1.53 -3.26 6.85
C CYS A 104 -0.41 -3.36 5.83
N GLY A 105 -0.77 -3.66 4.59
CA GLY A 105 0.19 -3.70 3.49
C GLY A 105 -0.43 -3.23 2.19
N LEU A 106 0.37 -2.57 1.35
CA LEU A 106 0.05 -2.33 -0.04
C LEU A 106 0.88 -3.27 -0.91
N ILE A 107 0.22 -4.12 -1.70
CA ILE A 107 0.87 -4.98 -2.69
C ILE A 107 0.74 -4.34 -4.06
N LEU A 108 1.89 -4.08 -4.69
CA LEU A 108 1.99 -3.56 -6.04
C LEU A 108 2.15 -4.68 -7.05
N GLY A 109 1.21 -4.77 -7.98
CA GLY A 109 1.46 -5.36 -9.29
C GLY A 109 1.86 -4.31 -10.30
N PHE A 110 2.22 -4.77 -11.49
CA PHE A 110 2.76 -3.91 -12.54
C PHE A 110 1.95 -4.06 -13.81
N HIS A 111 1.47 -2.95 -14.35
CA HIS A 111 0.80 -2.91 -15.64
C HIS A 111 1.77 -3.26 -16.78
N GLU A 112 1.27 -3.83 -17.87
CA GLU A 112 2.06 -4.07 -19.10
C GLU A 112 2.76 -2.84 -19.70
N ASN A 113 2.40 -1.63 -19.28
CA ASN A 113 3.02 -0.41 -19.81
C ASN A 113 4.31 -0.04 -19.05
N LEU A 114 4.65 -0.78 -17.98
CA LEU A 114 5.90 -0.66 -17.27
C LEU A 114 6.94 -1.61 -17.83
N ARG A 115 8.15 -1.11 -18.05
CA ARG A 115 9.31 -1.95 -18.35
C ARG A 115 10.03 -2.28 -17.05
N ASP A 116 10.92 -3.26 -17.11
CA ASP A 116 11.65 -3.70 -15.92
C ASP A 116 12.48 -2.58 -15.27
N GLU A 117 13.02 -1.66 -16.06
CA GLU A 117 13.74 -0.50 -15.50
C GLU A 117 12.80 0.49 -14.80
N ASP A 118 11.54 0.62 -15.25
CA ASP A 118 10.56 1.46 -14.58
C ASP A 118 10.18 0.85 -13.24
N VAL A 119 9.98 -0.47 -13.20
CA VAL A 119 9.70 -1.21 -11.96
C VAL A 119 10.88 -1.11 -10.99
N ARG A 120 12.11 -1.34 -11.46
CA ARG A 120 13.32 -1.20 -10.63
C ARG A 120 13.44 0.21 -10.06
N TRP A 121 13.22 1.22 -10.89
CA TRP A 121 13.27 2.62 -10.44
C TRP A 121 12.21 2.88 -9.37
N LEU A 122 10.96 2.45 -9.58
CA LEU A 122 9.88 2.63 -8.59
C LEU A 122 10.21 1.97 -7.26
N CYS A 123 10.70 0.73 -7.29
CA CYS A 123 11.07 0.00 -6.07
C CYS A 123 12.18 0.74 -5.32
N LYS A 124 13.24 1.16 -6.02
CA LYS A 124 14.35 1.92 -5.43
C LYS A 124 13.89 3.28 -4.91
N TYR A 125 12.98 3.95 -5.61
CA TYR A 125 12.40 5.22 -5.17
C TYR A 125 11.65 5.06 -3.84
N LEU A 126 10.77 4.06 -3.75
CA LEU A 126 10.00 3.78 -2.53
C LEU A 126 10.90 3.36 -1.36
N GLU A 127 11.93 2.57 -1.63
CA GLU A 127 12.93 2.16 -0.64
C GLU A 127 13.73 3.36 -0.10
N ASN A 128 14.27 4.19 -0.99
CA ASN A 128 15.04 5.39 -0.61
C ASN A 128 14.20 6.41 0.17
N ASN A 129 12.89 6.48 -0.12
CA ASN A 129 11.96 7.35 0.59
C ASN A 129 11.35 6.72 1.84
N LYS A 130 11.83 5.56 2.29
CA LYS A 130 11.41 4.94 3.56
C LYS A 130 11.40 5.91 4.75
N PRO A 131 12.40 6.79 4.97
CA PRO A 131 12.37 7.74 6.07
C PRO A 131 11.21 8.74 5.98
N LEU A 132 10.89 9.19 4.76
CA LEU A 132 9.77 10.10 4.50
C LEU A 132 8.44 9.41 4.80
N PHE A 133 8.24 8.18 4.31
CA PHE A 133 7.07 7.38 4.68
C PHE A 133 7.00 7.15 6.19
N HIS A 134 8.10 6.81 6.85
CA HIS A 134 8.10 6.63 8.30
C HIS A 134 7.76 7.92 9.05
N LYS A 135 8.24 9.08 8.58
CA LYS A 135 7.92 10.39 9.15
C LYS A 135 6.44 10.74 8.99
N ILE A 136 5.89 10.45 7.82
CA ILE A 136 4.48 10.72 7.47
C ILE A 136 3.53 9.83 8.27
N LEU A 137 3.80 8.52 8.23
CA LEU A 137 2.93 7.52 8.84
C LEU A 137 3.16 7.49 10.37
N GLY A 138 4.33 7.92 10.83
CA GLY A 138 4.70 7.91 12.24
C GLY A 138 4.99 6.50 12.75
N SER A 139 5.30 6.42 14.04
CA SER A 139 5.66 5.19 14.73
C SER A 139 4.45 4.38 15.21
N TYR A 140 3.23 4.63 14.74
CA TYR A 140 2.03 3.94 15.23
C TYR A 140 1.47 2.89 14.26
N PHE A 141 1.79 2.99 12.97
CA PHE A 141 1.20 2.13 11.95
C PHE A 141 2.23 1.20 11.33
N ASN A 142 1.93 -0.09 11.39
CA ASN A 142 2.69 -1.13 10.71
C ASN A 142 2.24 -1.24 9.26
N LEU A 143 2.78 -0.39 8.37
CA LEU A 143 2.51 -0.45 6.92
C LEU A 143 3.73 -0.98 6.17
N GLY A 144 3.52 -2.06 5.42
CA GLY A 144 4.47 -2.54 4.41
C GLY A 144 4.06 -2.16 3.00
N ILE A 145 5.01 -1.86 2.13
CA ILE A 145 4.81 -1.81 0.69
C ILE A 145 5.58 -2.97 0.08
N PHE A 146 4.88 -3.77 -0.71
CA PHE A 146 5.39 -5.00 -1.29
C PHE A 146 5.22 -4.96 -2.82
N ARG A 147 6.06 -5.73 -3.51
CA ARG A 147 5.89 -6.03 -4.94
C ARG A 147 5.51 -7.49 -5.11
N TYR A 148 4.64 -7.75 -6.07
CA TYR A 148 4.40 -9.09 -6.58
C TYR A 148 5.32 -9.38 -7.76
N GLU A 149 6.17 -10.39 -7.63
CA GLU A 149 7.05 -10.86 -8.71
C GLU A 149 7.22 -12.38 -8.66
N LYS A 150 7.31 -13.05 -9.82
CA LYS A 150 7.59 -14.49 -9.93
C LYS A 150 6.75 -15.41 -9.00
N GLY A 151 5.49 -15.08 -8.75
CA GLY A 151 4.63 -15.88 -7.87
C GLY A 151 4.85 -15.64 -6.38
N GLY A 152 5.59 -14.60 -5.99
CA GLY A 152 5.87 -14.25 -4.61
C GLY A 152 5.61 -12.79 -4.29
N ILE A 153 5.46 -12.51 -2.99
CA ILE A 153 5.33 -11.15 -2.45
C ILE A 153 6.65 -10.79 -1.76
N TYR A 154 7.27 -9.70 -2.21
CA TYR A 154 8.58 -9.26 -1.73
C TYR A 154 8.49 -7.85 -1.16
N GLU A 155 9.10 -7.64 0.00
CA GLU A 155 9.16 -6.33 0.63
C GLU A 155 9.94 -5.34 -0.25
N ILE A 156 9.38 -4.14 -0.42
CA ILE A 156 10.09 -2.97 -0.95
C ILE A 156 10.52 -2.10 0.23
N THR A 157 9.58 -1.79 1.12
CA THR A 157 9.84 -1.04 2.34
C THR A 157 8.77 -1.36 3.39
N LYS A 158 9.13 -1.21 4.66
CA LYS A 158 8.21 -1.39 5.77
C LYS A 158 8.49 -0.34 6.83
N ALA A 159 7.45 0.41 7.18
CA ALA A 159 7.41 1.14 8.43
C ALA A 159 6.95 0.14 9.50
N SER A 160 7.89 -0.38 10.28
CA SER A 160 7.59 -1.22 11.43
C SER A 160 7.62 -0.39 12.70
N THR A 161 6.69 -0.69 13.59
CA THR A 161 6.60 -0.11 14.91
C THR A 161 6.68 -1.24 15.93
N ASN A 162 7.31 -0.97 17.09
CA ASN A 162 7.32 -1.93 18.19
C ASN A 162 5.98 -1.98 18.95
N PHE A 163 4.92 -1.36 18.42
CA PHE A 163 3.61 -1.34 19.08
C PHE A 163 2.88 -2.65 18.89
N SER A 164 2.53 -3.30 20.00
CA SER A 164 1.65 -4.46 19.98
C SER A 164 0.19 -4.02 20.04
N TYR A 165 -0.68 -4.70 19.29
CA TYR A 165 -2.13 -4.45 19.28
C TYR A 165 -2.79 -4.54 20.65
N HIS A 166 -2.23 -5.35 21.56
CA HIS A 166 -2.66 -5.42 22.96
C HIS A 166 -2.55 -4.06 23.68
N SER A 167 -1.60 -3.19 23.30
CA SER A 167 -1.47 -1.85 23.89
C SER A 167 -2.60 -0.90 23.47
N ILE A 168 -3.16 -1.05 22.25
CA ILE A 168 -4.18 -0.15 21.67
C ILE A 168 -5.56 -0.37 22.32
N TYR A 169 -5.92 -1.63 22.59
CA TYR A 169 -7.22 -2.00 23.15
C TYR A 169 -7.18 -2.42 24.62
N SER A 170 -6.01 -2.33 25.27
CA SER A 170 -5.98 -2.32 26.72
C SER A 170 -6.79 -1.14 27.24
N ASN A 171 -7.58 -1.33 28.30
CA ASN A 171 -8.28 -0.23 29.00
C ASN A 171 -7.32 0.80 29.65
N SER A 172 -6.02 0.70 29.37
CA SER A 172 -5.00 1.63 29.80
C SER A 172 -5.27 3.02 29.23
N ILE A 173 -4.79 4.03 29.96
CA ILE A 173 -4.79 5.44 29.53
C ILE A 173 -4.13 5.58 28.15
N TYR A 174 -3.12 4.74 27.87
CA TYR A 174 -2.38 4.73 26.63
C TYR A 174 -3.21 4.21 25.43
N GLY A 175 -3.97 3.12 25.61
CA GLY A 175 -4.87 2.60 24.59
C GLY A 175 -5.98 3.60 24.22
N LYS A 176 -6.56 4.27 25.24
CA LYS A 176 -7.55 5.34 25.03
C LYS A 176 -6.98 6.54 24.27
N GLU A 177 -5.73 6.93 24.53
CA GLU A 177 -5.07 8.04 23.82
C GLU A 177 -4.70 7.68 22.38
N ILE A 178 -4.24 6.44 22.12
CA ILE A 178 -4.03 5.97 20.74
C ILE A 178 -5.36 5.95 19.98
N LYS A 179 -6.44 5.44 20.59
CA LYS A 179 -7.76 5.45 19.95
C LYS A 179 -8.20 6.87 19.59
N LYS A 180 -8.03 7.84 20.50
CA LYS A 180 -8.28 9.27 20.21
C LYS A 180 -7.39 9.83 19.12
N ARG A 181 -6.12 9.41 19.04
CA ARG A 181 -5.21 9.83 17.96
C ARG A 181 -5.57 9.22 16.61
N ILE A 182 -5.98 7.96 16.57
CA ILE A 182 -6.52 7.30 15.37
C ILE A 182 -7.82 7.99 14.95
N GLU A 183 -8.71 8.33 15.88
CA GLU A 183 -9.95 9.07 15.60
C GLU A 183 -9.67 10.51 15.14
N ARG A 184 -8.67 11.21 15.70
CA ARG A 184 -8.21 12.52 15.21
C ARG A 184 -7.56 12.40 13.84
N PHE A 185 -6.74 11.38 13.62
CA PHE A 185 -6.15 11.08 12.32
C PHE A 185 -7.25 10.76 11.30
N ARG A 186 -8.30 10.02 11.68
CA ARG A 186 -9.52 9.76 10.90
C ARG A 186 -10.23 11.07 10.55
N ASN A 187 -10.47 11.93 11.54
CA ASN A 187 -11.16 13.21 11.31
C ASN A 187 -10.30 14.16 10.47
N ASN A 188 -8.98 14.15 10.65
CA ASN A 188 -8.04 14.93 9.84
C ASN A 188 -7.92 14.35 8.43
N LEU A 189 -7.88 13.02 8.22
CA LEU A 189 -7.90 12.42 6.88
C LEU A 189 -9.24 12.68 6.16
N LEU A 190 -10.36 12.59 6.88
CA LEU A 190 -11.68 12.89 6.31
C LEU A 190 -11.84 14.37 5.95
N MET A 191 -11.23 15.28 6.73
CA MET A 191 -11.22 16.74 6.48
C MET A 191 -10.11 17.18 5.51
N GLU A 192 -9.00 16.45 5.42
CA GLU A 192 -7.78 16.75 4.63
C GLU A 192 -7.56 15.77 3.45
N ASN A 193 -8.58 15.01 3.05
CA ASN A 193 -8.56 14.12 1.88
C ASN A 193 -8.14 14.83 0.58
N PHE A 194 -8.14 16.17 0.59
CA PHE A 194 -7.65 17.00 -0.50
C PHE A 194 -6.16 17.39 -0.34
N THR A 195 -5.71 17.79 0.85
CA THR A 195 -4.41 18.46 1.06
C THR A 195 -3.23 17.50 1.19
N TRP A 196 -3.44 16.32 1.79
CA TRP A 196 -2.39 15.31 1.95
C TRP A 196 -2.00 14.64 0.61
N ASN A 197 -3.01 14.36 -0.22
CA ASN A 197 -2.81 13.91 -1.60
C ASN A 197 -2.04 14.97 -2.41
N ILE A 198 -2.26 16.26 -2.15
CA ILE A 198 -1.56 17.36 -2.84
C ILE A 198 -0.09 17.44 -2.41
N LYS A 199 0.23 17.38 -1.12
CA LYS A 199 1.63 17.56 -0.66
C LYS A 199 2.54 16.40 -1.06
N LEU A 200 2.07 15.14 -0.94
CA LEU A 200 2.81 13.99 -1.50
C LEU A 200 2.89 14.02 -3.02
N ALA A 201 1.81 14.43 -3.71
CA ALA A 201 1.85 14.58 -5.17
C ALA A 201 2.86 15.65 -5.60
N GLN A 202 2.96 16.77 -4.87
CA GLN A 202 3.92 17.84 -5.14
C GLN A 202 5.38 17.40 -4.94
N GLU A 203 5.69 16.70 -3.85
CA GLU A 203 7.04 16.15 -3.61
C GLU A 203 7.43 15.10 -4.66
N CYS A 204 6.46 14.39 -5.22
CA CYS A 204 6.69 13.40 -6.28
C CYS A 204 6.77 14.01 -7.68
N GLU A 205 6.00 15.06 -7.98
CA GLU A 205 6.21 15.86 -9.19
C GLU A 205 7.62 16.46 -9.21
N TYR A 206 8.15 16.85 -8.04
CA TYR A 206 9.52 17.29 -7.90
C TYR A 206 10.52 16.15 -8.18
N ALA A 207 10.33 14.97 -7.56
CA ALA A 207 11.17 13.81 -7.82
C ALA A 207 11.09 13.29 -9.28
N GLU A 208 9.94 13.44 -9.94
CA GLU A 208 9.78 13.12 -11.35
C GLU A 208 10.53 14.11 -12.25
N LYS A 209 10.55 15.41 -11.92
CA LYS A 209 11.38 16.39 -12.63
C LYS A 209 12.88 16.04 -12.53
N GLU A 210 13.35 15.63 -11.36
CA GLU A 210 14.71 15.13 -11.17
C GLU A 210 14.99 13.82 -11.93
N ARG A 211 14.02 12.89 -12.00
CA ARG A 211 14.19 11.68 -12.81
C ARG A 211 14.29 12.00 -14.31
N ASN A 212 13.46 12.92 -14.79
CA ASN A 212 13.37 13.27 -16.21
C ASN A 212 14.62 13.99 -16.72
N SER A 213 15.37 14.67 -15.84
CA SER A 213 16.70 15.22 -16.18
C SER A 213 17.78 14.13 -16.28
N LEU A 214 17.59 12.98 -15.61
CA LEU A 214 18.55 11.87 -15.56
C LEU A 214 18.26 10.72 -16.55
N SER A 215 17.04 10.62 -17.11
CA SER A 215 16.66 9.60 -18.10
C SER A 215 15.69 10.16 -19.15
N PRO A 216 16.10 10.33 -20.42
CA PRO A 216 15.38 11.17 -21.40
C PRO A 216 14.11 10.55 -22.01
N ARG A 217 13.57 9.44 -21.48
CA ARG A 217 12.27 8.90 -21.94
C ARG A 217 11.08 9.84 -21.76
N PHE A 218 11.26 10.88 -20.96
CA PHE A 218 10.27 11.89 -20.62
C PHE A 218 10.66 13.29 -21.13
N SER A 219 11.78 13.44 -21.86
CA SER A 219 12.17 14.73 -22.42
C SER A 219 11.43 14.97 -23.73
N SER A 220 10.55 15.96 -23.72
CA SER A 220 10.08 16.57 -24.95
C SER A 220 11.21 17.41 -25.54
N LYS A 221 12.00 16.85 -26.46
CA LYS A 221 12.54 17.66 -27.55
C LYS A 221 11.45 17.84 -28.59
N LYS A 222 10.76 18.96 -28.50
CA LYS A 222 10.49 19.95 -29.56
C LYS A 222 9.48 20.96 -29.01
#